data_AF-A0A946TP21-F1
#
_entry.id   AF-A0A946TP21-F1
#
_cell.length_a   1.000
_cell.length_b   1.000
_cell.length_c   1.000
_cell.angle_alpha   90.00
_cell.angle_beta   90.00
_cell.angle_gamma   90.00
#
_symmetry.space_group_name_H-M   'P 1'
#
loop_
_entity.id
_entity.type
_entity.pdbx_description
1 polymer ?
#
loop_
_entity_poly.entity_id
_entity_poly.type
_entity_poly.pdbx_seq_one_letter_code
_entity_poly.pdbx_strand_id
1 'polypeptide(L)'
;AAINATGVDATGKKITDIAPNIIQVAFGTEQDQDSALTDFGNSGYFILHVDGVTAPALKPFAKIRTDIETAWKAAQQATAADKKVKALIDRMKGATTLADIAKELKVTVKTTAEFIRTGAGLKAQLPGSVVSGLFKAQGKEAVSGATNNTHFIAQVKDTKQANPVADKKGLDQLKIQLSTNISNDITTQLANALRGKLGVTINRSAVDAAF
;
A
#
# COMPACT_ATOMS: atom_id res chain seq x y z
N ALA A 1 -36.70 11.62 0.41
CA ALA A 1 -35.50 11.89 1.24
C ALA A 1 -34.26 11.83 0.34
N ALA A 2 -33.32 12.76 0.46
CA ALA A 2 -32.13 12.77 -0.39
C ALA A 2 -31.18 11.62 -0.03
N ILE A 3 -30.80 10.83 -1.02
CA ILE A 3 -29.88 9.69 -0.89
C ILE A 3 -28.79 9.77 -1.96
N ASN A 4 -27.60 9.26 -1.67
CA ASN A 4 -26.56 9.07 -2.66
C ASN A 4 -26.69 7.70 -3.39
N ALA A 5 -25.88 7.47 -4.42
CA ALA A 5 -25.92 6.24 -5.23
C ALA A 5 -25.61 4.95 -4.45
N THR A 6 -25.10 5.07 -3.22
CA THR A 6 -24.82 3.94 -2.32
C THR A 6 -25.93 3.72 -1.28
N GLY A 7 -27.04 4.47 -1.36
CA GLY A 7 -28.17 4.40 -0.42
C GLY A 7 -27.88 5.04 0.93
N VAL A 8 -27.01 6.04 0.96
CA VAL A 8 -26.67 6.78 2.19
C VAL A 8 -27.31 8.15 2.15
N ASP A 9 -27.94 8.54 3.26
CA ASP A 9 -28.59 9.83 3.41
C ASP A 9 -27.59 10.99 3.62
N ALA A 10 -28.10 12.22 3.69
CA ALA A 10 -27.29 13.43 3.90
C ALA A 10 -26.52 13.46 5.24
N THR A 11 -26.87 12.59 6.20
CA THR A 11 -26.21 12.47 7.51
C THR A 11 -25.11 11.39 7.52
N GLY A 12 -24.97 10.63 6.44
CA GLY A 12 -24.04 9.51 6.36
C GLY A 12 -24.62 8.19 6.86
N LYS A 13 -25.93 8.13 7.13
CA LYS A 13 -26.61 6.89 7.55
C LYS A 13 -27.10 6.13 6.33
N LYS A 14 -26.81 4.82 6.28
CA LYS A 14 -27.32 3.94 5.23
C LYS A 14 -28.82 3.69 5.43
N ILE A 15 -29.60 3.92 4.39
CA ILE A 15 -31.03 3.57 4.33
C ILE A 15 -31.12 2.12 3.86
N THR A 16 -31.62 1.24 4.73
CA THR A 16 -31.77 -0.19 4.45
C THR A 16 -33.09 -0.55 3.79
N ASP A 17 -34.06 0.36 3.89
CA ASP A 17 -35.47 0.08 3.57
C ASP A 17 -35.78 0.34 2.09
N ILE A 18 -34.78 0.77 1.31
CA ILE A 18 -34.89 1.01 -0.14
C ILE A 18 -34.00 -0.02 -0.85
N ALA A 19 -34.61 -0.77 -1.76
CA ALA A 19 -33.90 -1.78 -2.53
C ALA A 19 -32.90 -1.14 -3.52
N PRO A 20 -31.73 -1.77 -3.77
CA PRO A 20 -30.68 -1.19 -4.62
C PRO A 20 -31.12 -0.86 -6.06
N ASN A 21 -32.02 -1.64 -6.64
CA ASN A 21 -32.58 -1.40 -7.97
C ASN A 21 -33.43 -0.13 -8.04
N ILE A 22 -34.17 0.21 -6.97
CA ILE A 22 -34.91 1.48 -6.89
C ILE A 22 -33.93 2.66 -6.89
N ILE A 23 -32.83 2.54 -6.14
CA ILE A 23 -31.77 3.56 -6.11
C ILE A 23 -31.14 3.73 -7.49
N GLN A 24 -30.86 2.63 -8.18
CA GLN A 24 -30.29 2.68 -9.52
C GLN A 24 -31.20 3.40 -10.52
N VAL A 25 -32.51 3.12 -10.49
CA VAL A 25 -33.49 3.82 -11.35
C VAL A 25 -33.60 5.30 -10.97
N ALA A 26 -33.57 5.64 -9.68
CA ALA A 26 -33.62 7.03 -9.22
C ALA A 26 -32.44 7.85 -9.76
N PHE A 27 -31.23 7.28 -9.80
CA PHE A 27 -30.04 7.96 -10.32
C PHE A 27 -29.98 8.04 -11.86
N GLY A 28 -30.84 7.30 -12.57
CA GLY A 28 -31.00 7.39 -14.02
C GLY A 28 -32.19 8.25 -14.47
N THR A 29 -33.04 8.70 -13.54
CA THR A 29 -34.22 9.52 -13.83
C THR A 29 -33.86 10.99 -13.67
N GLU A 30 -34.30 11.84 -14.61
CA GLU A 30 -34.06 13.28 -14.54
C GLU A 30 -34.83 13.93 -13.40
N GLN A 31 -34.40 15.13 -12.99
CA GLN A 31 -35.11 15.89 -11.96
C GLN A 31 -36.53 16.26 -12.42
N ASP A 32 -37.49 16.23 -11.49
CA ASP A 32 -38.91 16.53 -11.68
C ASP A 32 -39.58 15.61 -12.72
N GLN A 33 -39.02 14.42 -12.94
CA GLN A 33 -39.56 13.39 -13.84
C GLN A 33 -39.94 12.11 -13.10
N ASP A 34 -40.93 11.41 -13.66
CA ASP A 34 -41.27 10.06 -13.29
C ASP A 34 -40.37 9.05 -14.02
N SER A 35 -39.98 7.98 -13.34
CA SER A 35 -39.29 6.87 -13.97
C SER A 35 -40.22 6.05 -14.87
N ALA A 36 -39.66 5.30 -15.81
CA ALA A 36 -40.43 4.26 -16.48
C ALA A 36 -40.94 3.21 -15.45
N LEU A 37 -42.09 2.60 -15.76
CA LEU A 37 -42.61 1.45 -15.02
C LEU A 37 -41.55 0.34 -15.03
N THR A 38 -41.00 0.03 -13.86
CA THR A 38 -39.91 -0.93 -13.72
C THR A 38 -40.36 -2.12 -12.90
N ASP A 39 -39.97 -3.32 -13.34
CA ASP A 39 -40.26 -4.57 -12.65
C ASP A 39 -39.48 -4.66 -11.32
N PHE A 40 -40.21 -5.01 -10.26
CA PHE A 40 -39.70 -5.22 -8.90
C PHE A 40 -39.72 -6.71 -8.51
N GLY A 41 -39.56 -7.60 -9.49
CA GLY A 41 -39.59 -9.06 -9.30
C GLY A 41 -40.92 -9.54 -8.76
N ASN A 42 -40.90 -10.45 -7.78
CA ASN A 42 -42.10 -11.02 -7.16
C ASN A 42 -42.97 -10.00 -6.40
N SER A 43 -42.50 -8.77 -6.24
CA SER A 43 -43.15 -7.72 -5.47
C SER A 43 -43.93 -6.72 -6.34
N GLY A 44 -44.03 -6.96 -7.65
CA GLY A 44 -44.84 -6.17 -8.58
C GLY A 44 -44.02 -5.18 -9.40
N TYR A 45 -44.59 -3.99 -9.68
CA TYR A 45 -43.94 -2.93 -10.45
C TYR A 45 -43.85 -1.65 -9.63
N PHE A 46 -42.87 -0.81 -9.93
CA PHE A 46 -42.74 0.52 -9.31
C PHE A 46 -42.55 1.62 -10.34
N ILE A 47 -42.99 2.81 -9.94
CA ILE A 47 -42.67 4.10 -10.56
C ILE A 47 -42.15 4.97 -9.42
N LEU A 48 -41.09 5.72 -9.66
CA LEU A 48 -40.59 6.73 -8.73
C LEU A 48 -40.64 8.10 -9.39
N HIS A 49 -40.75 9.14 -8.58
CA HIS A 49 -40.61 10.53 -8.99
C HIS A 49 -39.33 11.09 -8.35
N VAL A 50 -38.51 11.81 -9.11
CA VAL A 50 -37.31 12.48 -8.57
C VAL A 50 -37.64 13.93 -8.27
N ASP A 51 -37.96 14.24 -7.00
CA ASP A 51 -38.29 15.61 -6.56
C ASP A 51 -37.14 16.63 -6.75
N GLY A 52 -35.90 16.17 -6.91
CA GLY A 52 -34.75 17.08 -6.92
C GLY A 52 -33.40 16.37 -6.94
N VAL A 53 -32.43 16.95 -7.66
CA VAL A 53 -31.04 16.48 -7.67
C VAL A 53 -30.15 17.47 -6.91
N THR A 54 -29.53 17.00 -5.82
CA THR A 54 -28.54 17.82 -5.11
C THR A 54 -27.17 17.65 -5.76
N ALA A 55 -26.62 18.73 -6.31
CA ALA A 55 -25.30 18.71 -6.94
C ALA A 55 -24.18 18.29 -5.96
N PRO A 56 -23.10 17.64 -6.45
CA PRO A 56 -21.96 17.30 -5.61
C PRO A 56 -21.32 18.56 -5.01
N ALA A 57 -21.45 18.73 -3.70
CA ALA A 57 -20.82 19.83 -2.98
C ALA A 57 -19.58 19.34 -2.23
N LEU A 58 -18.49 20.10 -2.30
CA LEU A 58 -17.36 19.90 -1.41
C LEU A 58 -17.83 20.09 0.03
N LYS A 59 -17.36 19.23 0.95
CA LYS A 59 -17.66 19.39 2.37
C LYS A 59 -17.17 20.78 2.82
N PRO A 60 -18.04 21.62 3.43
CA PRO A 60 -17.64 22.94 3.89
C PRO A 60 -16.45 22.85 4.84
N PHE A 61 -15.48 23.76 4.72
CA PHE A 61 -14.30 23.78 5.59
C PHE A 61 -14.68 23.71 7.07
N ALA A 62 -15.73 24.44 7.49
CA ALA A 62 -16.23 24.41 8.86
C ALA A 62 -16.60 23.01 9.37
N LYS A 63 -17.08 22.11 8.49
CA LYS A 63 -17.45 20.72 8.85
C LYS A 63 -16.25 19.78 8.91
N ILE A 64 -15.16 20.09 8.20
CA ILE A 64 -13.96 19.22 8.12
C ILE A 64 -12.73 19.84 8.78
N ARG A 65 -12.86 21.01 9.42
CA ARG A 65 -11.76 21.75 10.03
C ARG A 65 -11.02 20.88 11.05
N THR A 66 -11.74 20.19 11.91
CA THR A 66 -11.16 19.29 12.93
C THR A 66 -10.36 18.15 12.30
N ASP A 67 -10.88 17.56 11.23
CA ASP A 67 -10.21 16.48 10.50
C ASP A 67 -8.93 16.99 9.82
N ILE A 68 -8.99 18.17 9.20
CA ILE A 68 -7.83 18.83 8.57
C ILE A 68 -6.79 19.19 9.62
N GLU A 69 -7.18 19.79 10.74
CA GLU A 69 -6.27 20.16 11.82
C GLU A 69 -5.56 18.92 12.39
N THR A 70 -6.28 17.81 12.50
CA THR A 70 -5.73 16.53 12.98
C THR A 70 -4.74 15.95 11.97
N ALA A 71 -5.11 15.89 10.68
CA ALA A 71 -4.23 15.42 9.61
C ALA A 71 -2.99 16.30 9.46
N TRP A 72 -3.15 17.62 9.56
CA TRP A 72 -2.04 18.58 9.49
C TRP A 72 -1.08 18.42 10.65
N LYS A 73 -1.57 18.28 11.89
CA LYS A 73 -0.73 18.02 13.06
C LYS A 73 0.07 16.72 12.89
N ALA A 74 -0.56 15.66 12.41
CA ALA A 74 0.12 14.39 12.13
C ALA A 74 1.23 14.55 11.07
N ALA A 75 0.95 15.27 9.98
CA ALA A 75 1.93 15.55 8.94
C ALA A 75 3.13 16.38 9.45
N GLN A 76 2.87 17.40 10.29
CA GLN A 76 3.92 18.20 10.90
C GLN A 76 4.77 17.39 11.88
N GLN A 77 4.16 16.51 12.68
CA GLN A 77 4.88 15.61 13.58
C GLN A 77 5.80 14.66 12.79
N ALA A 78 5.31 14.05 11.71
CA ALA A 78 6.12 13.20 10.84
C ALA A 78 7.32 13.97 10.25
N THR A 79 7.07 15.17 9.71
CA THR A 79 8.12 16.03 9.15
C THR A 79 9.18 16.41 10.20
N ALA A 80 8.75 16.75 11.41
CA ALA A 80 9.65 17.10 12.50
C ALA A 80 10.48 15.88 12.95
N ALA A 81 9.86 14.70 13.01
CA ALA A 81 10.53 13.46 13.37
C ALA A 81 11.59 13.06 12.31
N ASP A 82 11.27 13.17 11.02
CA ASP A 82 12.23 12.91 9.93
C ASP A 82 13.43 13.86 9.98
N LYS A 83 13.20 15.14 10.22
CA LYS A 83 14.29 16.12 10.42
C LYS A 83 15.18 15.73 11.59
N LYS A 84 14.58 15.32 12.71
CA LYS A 84 15.32 14.87 13.91
C LYS A 84 16.14 13.62 13.62
N VAL A 85 15.56 12.62 12.95
CA VAL A 85 16.24 11.38 12.56
C VAL A 85 17.43 11.67 11.64
N LYS A 86 17.26 12.55 10.65
CA LYS A 86 18.34 12.94 9.74
C LYS A 86 19.49 13.61 10.50
N ALA A 87 19.19 14.56 11.38
CA ALA A 87 20.19 15.22 12.21
C ALA A 87 20.95 14.22 13.11
N LEU A 88 20.25 13.21 13.65
CA LEU A 88 20.87 12.16 14.46
C LEU A 88 21.80 11.27 13.62
N ILE A 89 21.39 10.86 12.42
CA ILE A 89 22.25 10.11 11.50
C ILE A 89 23.48 10.92 11.11
N ASP A 90 23.33 12.21 10.83
CA ASP A 90 24.47 13.06 10.48
C ASP A 90 25.45 13.20 11.66
N ARG A 91 24.97 13.25 12.91
CA ARG A 91 25.83 13.17 14.11
C ARG A 91 26.56 11.84 14.23
N MET A 92 25.94 10.74 13.81
CA MET A 92 26.55 9.39 13.81
C MET A 92 27.64 9.20 12.76
N LYS A 93 27.72 10.06 11.73
CA LYS A 93 28.85 10.08 10.79
C LYS A 93 30.12 10.64 11.45
N GLY A 94 29.97 11.41 12.53
CA GLY A 94 31.07 11.86 13.38
C GLY A 94 31.40 10.86 14.48
N ALA A 95 31.70 11.37 15.68
CA ALA A 95 32.10 10.54 16.82
C ALA A 95 30.92 10.03 17.68
N THR A 96 29.67 10.45 17.41
CA THR A 96 28.52 10.07 18.24
C THR A 96 28.08 8.64 17.95
N THR A 97 27.94 7.81 18.98
CA THR A 97 27.48 6.42 18.80
C THR A 97 25.96 6.30 18.90
N LEU A 98 25.42 5.18 18.40
CA LEU A 98 24.00 4.86 18.56
C LEU A 98 23.59 4.79 20.04
N ALA A 99 24.50 4.34 20.92
CA ALA A 99 24.27 4.26 22.35
C ALA A 99 24.16 5.66 23.00
N ASP A 100 24.92 6.64 22.54
CA ASP A 100 24.86 8.01 23.05
C ASP A 100 23.53 8.69 22.69
N ILE A 101 23.10 8.52 21.43
CA ILE A 101 21.79 9.00 20.96
C ILE A 101 20.67 8.33 21.73
N ALA A 102 20.78 7.03 21.99
CA ALA A 102 19.77 6.31 22.76
C ALA A 102 19.64 6.83 24.20
N LYS A 103 20.76 7.14 24.85
CA LYS A 103 20.77 7.78 26.18
C LYS A 103 20.14 9.17 26.15
N GLU A 104 20.48 10.00 25.16
CA GLU A 104 19.90 11.35 24.99
C GLU A 104 18.38 11.29 24.83
N LEU A 105 17.89 10.34 24.04
CA LEU A 105 16.46 10.15 23.78
C LEU A 105 15.75 9.31 24.84
N LYS A 106 16.47 8.81 25.86
CA LYS A 106 15.96 7.89 26.88
C LYS A 106 15.29 6.64 26.28
N VAL A 107 15.86 6.11 25.19
CA VAL A 107 15.39 4.90 24.51
C VAL A 107 16.41 3.76 24.70
N THR A 108 15.93 2.52 24.65
CA THR A 108 16.79 1.33 24.75
C THR A 108 17.29 0.91 23.37
N VAL A 109 18.60 0.74 23.21
CA VAL A 109 19.17 0.09 22.02
C VAL A 109 18.85 -1.39 22.05
N LYS A 110 18.24 -1.91 20.98
CA LYS A 110 18.00 -3.35 20.81
C LYS A 110 18.98 -3.91 19.78
N THR A 111 19.52 -5.09 20.05
CA THR A 111 20.32 -5.86 19.08
C THR A 111 19.44 -6.96 18.49
N THR A 112 19.38 -7.04 17.17
CA THR A 112 18.65 -8.12 16.49
C THR A 112 19.42 -9.43 16.58
N ALA A 113 18.72 -10.55 16.46
CA ALA A 113 19.36 -11.81 16.09
C ALA A 113 19.93 -11.72 14.67
N GLU A 114 20.74 -12.69 14.27
CA GLU A 114 21.23 -12.81 12.90
C GLU A 114 20.07 -13.02 11.92
N PHE A 115 20.12 -12.32 10.80
CA PHE A 115 19.10 -12.40 9.75
C PHE A 115 19.74 -12.23 8.38
N ILE A 116 19.05 -12.71 7.35
CA ILE A 116 19.49 -12.60 5.95
C ILE A 116 18.72 -11.48 5.21
N ARG A 117 19.15 -11.17 3.98
CA ARG A 117 18.62 -10.05 3.18
C ARG A 117 17.12 -10.11 2.91
N THR A 118 16.53 -11.31 2.98
CA THR A 118 15.08 -11.53 2.85
C THR A 118 14.29 -11.18 4.12
N GLY A 119 14.97 -10.84 5.22
CA GLY A 119 14.37 -10.67 6.55
C GLY A 119 14.20 -11.97 7.33
N ALA A 120 14.48 -13.14 6.74
CA ALA A 120 14.41 -14.40 7.47
C ALA A 120 15.44 -14.42 8.62
N GLY A 121 15.00 -14.87 9.80
CA GLY A 121 15.77 -14.82 11.06
C GLY A 121 15.52 -13.56 11.90
N LEU A 122 14.90 -12.53 11.32
CA LEU A 122 14.57 -11.31 12.03
C LEU A 122 13.40 -11.55 13.00
N LYS A 123 13.67 -11.53 14.30
CA LYS A 123 12.65 -11.59 15.37
C LYS A 123 12.05 -10.23 15.71
N ALA A 124 12.60 -9.15 15.17
CA ALA A 124 12.16 -7.78 15.39
C ALA A 124 11.33 -7.30 14.19
N GLN A 125 10.28 -6.53 14.43
CA GLN A 125 9.49 -5.92 13.36
C GLN A 125 10.21 -4.66 12.84
N LEU A 126 11.12 -4.83 11.88
CA LEU A 126 11.78 -3.73 11.19
C LEU A 126 11.10 -3.45 9.83
N PRO A 127 11.00 -2.18 9.41
CA PRO A 127 10.58 -1.85 8.06
C PRO A 127 11.52 -2.46 7.02
N GLY A 128 10.96 -2.89 5.88
CA GLY A 128 11.74 -3.44 4.76
C GLY A 128 12.79 -2.45 4.22
N SER A 129 12.53 -1.15 4.32
CA SER A 129 13.49 -0.09 3.98
C SER A 129 14.72 -0.09 4.89
N VAL A 130 14.54 -0.32 6.20
CA VAL A 130 15.65 -0.44 7.17
C VAL A 130 16.45 -1.71 6.89
N VAL A 131 15.76 -2.83 6.67
CA VAL A 131 16.41 -4.12 6.32
C VAL A 131 17.25 -3.96 5.06
N SER A 132 16.67 -3.42 3.98
CA SER A 132 17.42 -3.17 2.75
C SER A 132 18.55 -2.18 2.95
N GLY A 133 18.37 -1.14 3.78
CA GLY A 133 19.40 -0.16 4.08
C GLY A 133 20.59 -0.79 4.77
N LEU A 134 20.37 -1.59 5.82
CA LEU A 134 21.43 -2.28 6.56
C LEU A 134 22.28 -3.19 5.67
N PHE A 135 21.66 -3.87 4.70
CA PHE A 135 22.37 -4.73 3.75
C PHE A 135 23.06 -3.99 2.59
N LYS A 136 22.81 -2.68 2.44
CA LYS A 136 23.50 -1.79 1.49
C LYS A 136 24.57 -0.93 2.18
N ALA A 137 24.43 -0.71 3.49
CA ALA A 137 25.33 0.08 4.32
C ALA A 137 26.77 -0.43 4.22
N GLN A 138 27.73 0.49 4.15
CA GLN A 138 29.15 0.16 4.16
C GLN A 138 29.69 0.23 5.58
N GLY A 139 30.13 -0.93 6.11
CA GLY A 139 30.66 -1.01 7.47
C GLY A 139 29.61 -0.62 8.52
N LYS A 140 29.93 0.37 9.36
CA LYS A 140 29.05 0.85 10.45
C LYS A 140 28.23 2.07 10.05
N GLU A 141 27.82 2.18 8.80
CA GLU A 141 26.94 3.28 8.39
C GLU A 141 25.55 3.14 9.06
N ALA A 142 25.00 4.25 9.54
CA ALA A 142 23.68 4.30 10.13
C ALA A 142 22.62 4.47 9.05
N VAL A 143 21.52 3.74 9.18
CA VAL A 143 20.36 3.80 8.28
C VAL A 143 19.11 4.09 9.09
N SER A 144 18.14 4.74 8.47
CA SER A 144 16.82 4.97 9.06
C SER A 144 15.70 4.46 8.18
N GLY A 145 14.54 4.32 8.81
CA GLY A 145 13.27 4.13 8.15
C GLY A 145 12.14 4.39 9.12
N ALA A 146 10.94 4.55 8.60
CA ALA A 146 9.76 4.84 9.41
C ALA A 146 8.63 3.85 9.08
N THR A 147 7.79 3.61 10.08
CA THR A 147 6.41 3.17 9.93
C THR A 147 5.48 4.34 10.28
N ASN A 148 4.16 4.16 10.14
CA ASN A 148 3.16 5.21 10.36
C ASN A 148 3.32 6.00 11.68
N ASN A 149 3.86 5.38 12.73
CA ASN A 149 4.01 6.02 14.05
C ASN A 149 5.39 5.81 14.70
N THR A 150 6.37 5.22 13.99
CA THR A 150 7.66 4.89 14.62
C THR A 150 8.81 5.07 13.65
N HIS A 151 9.81 5.83 14.06
CA HIS A 151 11.06 5.99 13.32
C HIS A 151 12.12 5.07 13.92
N PHE A 152 12.90 4.46 13.05
CA PHE A 152 13.97 3.53 13.37
C PHE A 152 15.29 4.14 12.92
N ILE A 153 16.32 4.00 13.75
CA ILE A 153 17.72 4.22 13.40
C ILE A 153 18.45 2.93 13.74
N ALA A 154 19.16 2.37 12.78
CA ALA A 154 19.89 1.12 12.92
C ALA A 154 21.28 1.25 12.30
N GLN A 155 22.21 0.44 12.79
CA GLN A 155 23.59 0.39 12.33
C GLN A 155 24.01 -1.08 12.28
N VAL A 156 24.81 -1.47 11.29
CA VAL A 156 25.36 -2.82 11.23
C VAL A 156 26.36 -2.99 12.38
N LYS A 157 26.06 -3.95 13.26
CA LYS A 157 26.95 -4.30 14.39
C LYS A 157 28.06 -5.25 13.95
N ASP A 158 27.69 -6.30 13.21
CA ASP A 158 28.56 -7.36 12.74
C ASP A 158 28.02 -7.95 11.43
N THR A 159 28.90 -8.49 10.59
CA THR A 159 28.53 -9.15 9.33
C THR A 159 29.18 -10.52 9.27
N LYS A 160 28.35 -11.56 9.24
CA LYS A 160 28.81 -12.94 9.04
C LYS A 160 28.72 -13.31 7.57
N GLN A 161 29.81 -13.83 7.01
CA GLN A 161 29.83 -14.29 5.63
C GLN A 161 28.94 -15.54 5.50
N ALA A 162 28.11 -15.57 4.45
CA ALA A 162 27.27 -16.72 4.17
C ALA A 162 28.17 -17.94 3.88
N ASN A 163 27.94 -19.03 4.60
CA ASN A 163 28.61 -20.31 4.35
C ASN A 163 27.61 -21.29 3.69
N PRO A 164 27.64 -21.45 2.36
CA PRO A 164 26.71 -22.32 1.64
C PRO A 164 26.91 -23.81 1.93
N VAL A 165 28.05 -24.21 2.50
CA VAL A 165 28.29 -25.60 2.93
C VAL A 165 27.57 -25.90 4.24
N ALA A 166 27.52 -24.93 5.15
CA ALA A 166 26.84 -25.05 6.42
C ALA A 166 25.31 -24.88 6.29
N ASP A 167 24.84 -24.03 5.35
CA ASP A 167 23.41 -23.82 5.08
C ASP A 167 22.94 -24.56 3.81
N LYS A 168 22.97 -25.89 3.88
CA LYS A 168 22.55 -26.73 2.75
C LYS A 168 21.09 -26.51 2.37
N LYS A 169 20.21 -26.25 3.35
CA LYS A 169 18.78 -26.00 3.10
C LYS A 169 18.55 -24.69 2.34
N GLY A 170 19.22 -23.60 2.74
CA GLY A 170 19.16 -22.34 2.02
C GLY A 170 19.73 -22.45 0.61
N LEU A 171 20.83 -23.17 0.44
CA LEU A 171 21.42 -23.45 -0.88
C LEU A 171 20.46 -24.23 -1.80
N ASP A 172 19.81 -25.27 -1.28
CA ASP A 172 18.89 -26.08 -2.08
C ASP A 172 17.62 -25.30 -2.46
N GLN A 173 17.10 -24.46 -1.55
CA GLN A 173 16.01 -23.53 -1.88
C GLN A 173 16.41 -22.53 -2.96
N LEU A 174 17.62 -21.96 -2.88
CA LEU A 174 18.14 -21.05 -3.88
C LEU A 174 18.29 -21.73 -5.24
N LYS A 175 18.78 -22.97 -5.29
CA LYS A 175 18.89 -23.76 -6.53
C LYS A 175 17.53 -23.98 -7.18
N ILE A 176 16.51 -24.34 -6.41
CA ILE A 176 15.15 -24.55 -6.91
C ILE A 176 14.61 -23.24 -7.50
N GLN A 177 14.70 -22.14 -6.77
CA GLN A 177 14.24 -20.82 -7.25
C GLN A 177 14.95 -20.42 -8.55
N LEU A 178 16.27 -20.59 -8.61
CA LEU A 178 17.06 -20.22 -9.78
C LEU A 178 16.70 -21.10 -10.99
N SER A 179 16.55 -22.40 -10.80
CA SER A 179 16.18 -23.35 -11.86
C SER A 179 14.80 -23.05 -12.44
N THR A 180 13.82 -22.72 -11.59
CA THR A 180 12.48 -22.31 -12.02
C THR A 180 12.52 -21.01 -12.81
N ASN A 181 13.26 -20.01 -12.33
CA ASN A 181 13.37 -18.71 -13.01
C ASN A 181 14.03 -18.84 -14.39
N ILE A 182 15.12 -19.61 -14.49
CA ILE A 182 15.79 -19.88 -15.77
C ILE A 182 14.85 -20.63 -16.71
N SER A 183 14.12 -21.63 -16.23
CA SER A 183 13.18 -22.41 -17.07
C SER A 183 12.06 -21.54 -17.64
N ASN A 184 11.50 -20.65 -16.81
CA ASN A 184 10.46 -19.71 -17.24
C ASN A 184 10.99 -18.68 -18.26
N ASP A 185 12.21 -18.19 -18.06
CA ASP A 185 12.88 -17.27 -18.97
C ASP A 185 13.14 -17.92 -20.33
N ILE A 186 13.72 -19.13 -20.34
CA ILE A 186 13.94 -19.91 -21.58
C ILE A 186 12.62 -20.15 -22.32
N THR A 187 11.56 -20.52 -21.60
CA THR A 187 10.24 -20.74 -22.20
C THR A 187 9.70 -19.46 -22.85
N THR A 188 9.85 -18.33 -22.17
CA THR A 188 9.43 -17.01 -22.68
C THR A 188 10.24 -16.60 -23.90
N GLN A 189 11.56 -16.78 -23.87
CA GLN A 189 12.45 -16.48 -24.99
C GLN A 189 12.15 -17.37 -26.20
N LEU A 190 11.91 -18.68 -25.99
CA LEU A 190 11.54 -19.60 -27.06
C LEU A 190 10.19 -19.22 -27.69
N ALA A 191 9.18 -18.93 -26.88
CA ALA A 191 7.87 -18.49 -27.37
C ALA A 191 7.97 -17.20 -28.19
N ASN A 192 8.77 -16.23 -27.74
CA ASN A 192 9.01 -14.98 -28.46
C ASN A 192 9.77 -15.20 -29.77
N ALA A 193 10.79 -16.06 -29.78
CA ALA A 193 11.55 -16.41 -30.97
C ALA A 193 10.68 -17.13 -32.02
N LEU A 194 9.83 -18.08 -31.59
CA LEU A 194 8.88 -18.76 -32.47
C LEU A 194 7.83 -17.80 -33.03
N ARG A 195 7.30 -16.88 -32.22
CA ARG A 195 6.35 -15.86 -32.67
C ARG A 195 6.94 -14.97 -33.77
N GLY A 196 8.19 -14.56 -33.59
CA GLY A 196 8.93 -13.77 -34.58
C GLY A 196 9.21 -14.54 -35.87
N LYS A 197 9.68 -15.79 -35.77
CA LYS A 197 10.00 -16.64 -36.93
C LYS A 197 8.76 -17.06 -37.74
N LEU A 198 7.64 -17.30 -37.07
CA LEU A 198 6.39 -17.73 -37.70
C LEU A 198 5.51 -16.57 -38.19
N GLY A 199 5.93 -15.32 -38.01
CA GLY A 199 5.21 -14.15 -38.53
C GLY A 199 3.82 -13.96 -37.94
N VAL A 200 3.64 -14.27 -36.65
CA VAL A 200 2.32 -14.22 -36.01
C VAL A 200 1.84 -12.77 -35.86
N THR A 201 0.76 -12.41 -36.56
CA THR A 201 0.04 -11.14 -36.38
C THR A 201 -1.03 -11.28 -35.31
N ILE A 202 -0.96 -10.45 -34.27
CA ILE A 202 -1.97 -10.38 -33.20
C ILE A 202 -2.99 -9.31 -33.56
N ASN A 203 -4.26 -9.68 -33.66
CA ASN A 203 -5.36 -8.73 -33.82
C ASN A 203 -5.66 -8.06 -32.46
N ARG A 204 -5.02 -6.91 -32.20
CA ARG A 204 -5.15 -6.17 -30.94
C ARG A 204 -6.59 -5.78 -30.62
N SER A 205 -7.39 -5.39 -31.61
CA SER A 205 -8.79 -4.99 -31.36
C SER A 205 -9.65 -6.13 -30.84
N ALA A 206 -9.36 -7.38 -31.24
CA ALA A 206 -10.06 -8.56 -30.73
C ALA A 206 -9.60 -8.93 -29.30
N VAL A 207 -8.34 -8.65 -28.94
CA VAL A 207 -7.82 -8.87 -27.58
C VAL A 207 -8.39 -7.83 -26.63
N ASP A 208 -8.36 -6.56 -27.00
CA ASP A 208 -8.85 -5.44 -26.17
C ASP A 208 -10.37 -5.48 -25.96
N ALA A 209 -11.13 -6.18 -26.81
CA ALA A 209 -12.56 -6.40 -26.63
C ALA A 209 -12.89 -7.62 -25.74
N ALA A 210 -11.91 -8.48 -25.45
CA ALA A 210 -12.07 -9.70 -24.64
C ALA A 210 -11.65 -9.52 -23.18
N PHE A 211 -11.07 -8.37 -22.82
CA PHE A 211 -10.63 -7.98 -21.48
C PHE A 211 -11.17 -6.59 -21.12
#